data_AF-A0A145Y8K5-F1
#
_entry.id   AF-A0A145Y8K5-F1
#
_cell.length_a   1.000
_cell.length_b   1.000
_cell.length_c   1.000
_cell.angle_alpha   90.00
_cell.angle_beta   90.00
_cell.angle_gamma   90.00
#
_symmetry.space_group_name_H-M   'P 1'
#
loop_
_entity.id
_entity.type
_entity.pdbx_description
1 polymer ?
#
loop_
_entity_poly.entity_id
_entity_poly.type
_entity_poly.pdbx_seq_one_letter_code
_entity_poly.pdbx_strand_id
1 'polypeptide(L)'
;AKERGNAAFAAGDHATAIKEFTTAIAYEPTNVIYFSNRSAAYLSAGQATPAMQDAKSCIDLDAKFAKGYARLGAAHFYIKNYA
;
A
#
# COMPACT_ATOMS: atom_id res chain seq x y z
N ALA A 1 2.50 5.21 -14.13
CA ALA A 1 1.80 4.67 -12.95
C ALA A 1 2.59 4.88 -11.67
N LYS A 2 3.79 4.28 -11.49
CA LYS A 2 4.62 4.45 -10.27
C LYS A 2 4.85 5.92 -9.86
N GLU A 3 5.38 6.73 -10.76
CA GLU A 3 5.74 8.12 -10.46
C GLU A 3 4.51 9.00 -10.22
N ARG A 4 3.44 8.78 -11.01
CA ARG A 4 2.16 9.47 -10.83
C ARG A 4 1.50 9.11 -9.50
N GLY A 5 1.52 7.83 -9.12
CA GLY A 5 1.02 7.35 -7.84
C GLY A 5 1.82 7.94 -6.67
N ASN A 6 3.15 7.99 -6.78
CA ASN A 6 3.99 8.63 -5.77
C ASN A 6 3.76 10.15 -5.68
N ALA A 7 3.60 10.83 -6.81
CA ALA A 7 3.31 12.26 -6.85
C ALA A 7 1.93 12.58 -6.25
N ALA A 8 0.91 11.81 -6.60
CA ALA A 8 -0.42 11.93 -6.01
C ALA A 8 -0.39 11.67 -4.49
N PHE A 9 0.35 10.64 -4.06
CA PHE A 9 0.51 10.35 -2.63
C PHE A 9 1.20 11.51 -1.88
N ALA A 10 2.26 12.08 -2.46
CA ALA A 10 2.95 13.24 -1.90
C ALA A 10 2.07 14.50 -1.86
N ALA A 11 1.14 14.64 -2.82
CA ALA A 11 0.16 15.73 -2.86
C ALA A 11 -1.03 15.52 -1.91
N GLY A 12 -1.11 14.39 -1.20
CA GLY A 12 -2.26 14.04 -0.36
C GLY A 12 -3.48 13.53 -1.13
N ASP A 13 -3.38 13.37 -2.45
CA ASP A 13 -4.44 12.77 -3.26
C ASP A 13 -4.33 11.23 -3.19
N HIS A 14 -4.83 10.69 -2.08
CA HIS A 14 -4.79 9.26 -1.81
C HIS A 14 -5.65 8.45 -2.80
N ALA A 15 -6.76 9.01 -3.28
CA ALA A 15 -7.64 8.34 -4.24
C ALA A 15 -6.94 8.11 -5.57
N THR A 16 -6.28 9.14 -6.11
CA THR A 16 -5.50 9.00 -7.35
C THR A 16 -4.28 8.10 -7.12
N ALA A 17 -3.61 8.19 -5.98
CA ALA A 17 -2.50 7.31 -5.65
C ALA A 17 -2.91 5.82 -5.67
N ILE A 18 -4.02 5.48 -5.00
CA ILE A 18 -4.56 4.12 -4.98
C ILE A 18 -4.89 3.63 -6.39
N LYS A 19 -5.53 4.47 -7.21
CA LYS A 19 -5.87 4.15 -8.59
C LYS A 19 -4.62 3.86 -9.42
N GLU A 20 -3.63 4.75 -9.39
CA GLU A 20 -2.38 4.60 -10.15
C GLU A 20 -1.60 3.35 -9.73
N PHE A 21 -1.51 3.04 -8.42
CA PHE A 21 -0.87 1.81 -7.97
C PHE A 21 -1.67 0.56 -8.33
N THR A 22 -3.00 0.62 -8.33
CA THR A 22 -3.84 -0.49 -8.78
C THR A 22 -3.60 -0.80 -10.25
N THR A 23 -3.53 0.24 -11.08
CA THR A 23 -3.14 0.10 -12.48
C THR A 23 -1.72 -0.45 -12.60
N ALA A 24 -0.76 0.02 -11.80
CA ALA A 24 0.61 -0.51 -11.81
C ALA A 24 0.66 -2.02 -11.46
N ILE A 25 -0.10 -2.45 -10.46
CA ILE A 25 -0.22 -3.87 -10.05
C ILE A 25 -0.84 -4.71 -11.16
N ALA A 26 -1.83 -4.18 -11.89
CA ALA A 26 -2.42 -4.91 -13.02
C ALA A 26 -1.40 -5.16 -14.15
N TYR A 27 -0.44 -4.25 -14.34
CA TYR A 27 0.64 -4.42 -15.31
C TYR A 27 1.80 -5.29 -14.78
N GLU A 28 2.14 -5.18 -13.50
CA GLU A 28 3.26 -5.89 -12.88
C GLU A 28 2.84 -6.45 -11.50
N PRO A 29 2.12 -7.59 -11.48
CA PRO A 29 1.48 -8.13 -10.27
C PRO A 29 2.46 -8.77 -9.28
N THR A 30 3.73 -8.87 -9.62
CA THR A 30 4.79 -9.44 -8.77
C THR A 30 5.63 -8.36 -8.09
N ASN A 31 5.41 -7.08 -8.40
CA ASN A 31 6.22 -6.00 -7.86
C ASN A 31 5.71 -5.55 -6.49
N VAL A 32 6.39 -6.04 -5.45
CA VAL A 32 6.07 -5.76 -4.03
C VAL A 32 6.07 -4.27 -3.68
N ILE A 33 6.78 -3.43 -4.44
CA ILE A 33 6.82 -1.99 -4.19
C ILE A 33 5.45 -1.35 -4.44
N TYR A 34 4.70 -1.81 -5.44
CA TYR A 34 3.38 -1.26 -5.73
C TYR A 34 2.35 -1.61 -4.67
N PHE A 35 2.37 -2.86 -4.17
CA PHE A 35 1.55 -3.25 -3.02
C PHE A 35 1.92 -2.44 -1.77
N SER A 36 3.22 -2.24 -1.52
CA SER A 36 3.69 -1.47 -0.35
C SER A 36 3.27 0.00 -0.41
N ASN A 37 3.30 0.61 -1.59
CA ASN A 37 2.90 2.00 -1.78
C ASN A 37 1.38 2.15 -1.76
N ARG A 38 0.63 1.20 -2.33
CA ARG A 38 -0.83 1.20 -2.25
C ARG A 38 -1.32 0.97 -0.82
N SER A 39 -0.67 0.10 -0.05
CA SER A 39 -0.89 -0.08 1.39
C SER A 39 -0.71 1.25 2.15
N ALA A 40 0.34 2.01 1.82
CA ALA A 40 0.56 3.34 2.40
C ALA A 40 -0.58 4.31 2.08
N ALA A 41 -0.98 4.36 0.80
CA ALA A 41 -2.06 5.23 0.33
C ALA A 41 -3.40 4.88 0.99
N TYR A 42 -3.69 3.59 1.15
CA TYR A 42 -4.86 3.13 1.88
C TYR A 42 -4.86 3.56 3.34
N LEU A 43 -3.72 3.46 4.06
CA LEU A 43 -3.64 3.94 5.44
C LEU A 43 -3.84 5.46 5.55
N SER A 44 -3.25 6.23 4.64
CA SER A 44 -3.46 7.67 4.60
C SER A 44 -4.91 8.06 4.27
N ALA A 45 -5.63 7.22 3.53
CA ALA A 45 -7.07 7.35 3.29
C ALA A 45 -7.95 6.82 4.44
N GLY A 46 -7.36 6.35 5.55
CA GLY A 46 -8.09 5.74 6.67
C GLY A 46 -8.63 4.33 6.40
N GLN A 47 -8.24 3.70 5.29
CA GLN A 47 -8.71 2.40 4.85
C GLN A 47 -7.73 1.30 5.30
N ALA A 48 -7.72 0.97 6.60
CA ALA A 48 -6.71 0.09 7.16
C ALA A 48 -6.85 -1.40 6.77
N THR A 49 -8.07 -1.88 6.54
CA THR A 49 -8.31 -3.27 6.09
C THR A 49 -7.67 -3.58 4.74
N PRO A 50 -7.91 -2.81 3.66
CA PRO A 50 -7.23 -3.04 2.39
C PRO A 50 -5.72 -2.77 2.48
N ALA A 51 -5.28 -1.83 3.33
CA ALA A 51 -3.85 -1.65 3.56
C ALA A 51 -3.17 -2.90 4.16
N MET A 52 -3.84 -3.56 5.10
CA MET A 52 -3.37 -4.81 5.70
C MET A 52 -3.28 -5.92 4.66
N GLN A 53 -4.25 -6.02 3.75
CA GLN A 53 -4.24 -7.02 2.67
C GLN A 53 -3.05 -6.82 1.75
N ASP A 54 -2.80 -5.58 1.29
CA ASP A 54 -1.64 -5.27 0.45
C ASP A 54 -0.30 -5.53 1.17
N ALA A 55 -0.25 -5.28 2.48
CA ALA A 55 0.94 -5.58 3.27
C ALA A 55 1.21 -7.09 3.38
N LYS A 56 0.16 -7.91 3.51
CA LYS A 56 0.28 -9.37 3.46
C LYS A 56 0.76 -9.84 2.08
N SER A 57 0.19 -9.29 1.00
CA SER A 57 0.64 -9.60 -0.36
C SER A 57 2.12 -9.27 -0.58
N CYS A 58 2.64 -8.19 0.02
CA CYS A 58 4.09 -7.90 -0.02
C CYS A 58 4.92 -9.04 0.60
N ILE A 59 4.48 -9.54 1.76
CA ILE A 59 5.18 -10.59 2.51
C ILE A 59 5.08 -11.93 1.79
N ASP A 60 3.91 -12.25 1.23
CA ASP A 60 3.67 -13.48 0.47
C ASP A 60 4.51 -13.52 -0.83
N LEU A 61 4.68 -12.38 -1.49
CA LEU A 61 5.50 -12.25 -2.70
C LEU A 61 7.00 -12.21 -2.40
N ASP A 62 7.42 -11.47 -1.36
CA ASP A 62 8.81 -11.37 -0.93
C ASP A 62 8.91 -11.22 0.60
N ALA A 63 9.10 -12.34 1.28
CA ALA A 63 9.30 -12.38 2.73
C ALA A 63 10.61 -11.68 3.19
N LYS A 64 11.52 -11.31 2.29
CA LYS A 64 12.72 -10.53 2.64
C LYS A 64 12.48 -9.03 2.54
N PHE A 65 11.35 -8.61 1.95
CA PHE A 65 11.01 -7.20 1.82
C PHE A 65 10.53 -6.62 3.16
N ALA A 66 11.47 -6.12 3.96
CA ALA A 66 11.23 -5.60 5.32
C ALA A 66 10.10 -4.56 5.40
N LYS A 67 9.90 -3.75 4.36
CA LYS A 67 8.81 -2.77 4.32
C LYS A 67 7.41 -3.41 4.34
N GLY A 68 7.25 -4.65 3.84
CA GLY A 68 5.98 -5.38 3.91
C GLY A 68 5.52 -5.57 5.37
N TYR A 69 6.42 -6.03 6.23
CA TYR A 69 6.15 -6.16 7.67
C TYR A 69 5.89 -4.81 8.34
N ALA A 70 6.64 -3.77 7.98
CA ALA A 70 6.40 -2.41 8.50
C ALA A 70 5.00 -1.89 8.14
N ARG A 71 4.54 -2.13 6.90
CA ARG A 71 3.17 -1.79 6.48
C ARG A 71 2.12 -2.59 7.24
N LEU A 72 2.37 -3.88 7.46
CA LEU A 72 1.46 -4.74 8.21
C LEU A 72 1.31 -4.28 9.67
N GLY A 73 2.43 -3.93 10.32
CA GLY A 73 2.43 -3.36 11.67
C GLY A 73 1.67 -2.03 11.74
N ALA A 74 1.88 -1.14 10.77
CA ALA A 74 1.15 0.12 10.67
C ALA A 74 -0.36 -0.10 10.49
N ALA A 75 -0.77 -1.06 9.67
CA ALA A 75 -2.17 -1.40 9.47
C ALA A 75 -2.82 -1.98 10.72
N HIS A 76 -2.15 -2.90 11.42
CA HIS A 76 -2.64 -3.43 12.70
C HIS A 76 -2.73 -2.36 13.78
N PHE A 77 -1.74 -1.47 13.86
CA PHE A 77 -1.79 -0.34 14.78
C PHE A 77 -2.97 0.58 14.47
N TYR A 78 -3.22 0.87 13.19
CA TYR A 78 -4.37 1.68 12.80
C TYR A 78 -5.69 1.01 13.19
N ILE A 79 -5.87 -0.27 12.85
CA ILE A 79 -7.09 -1.02 13.19
C ILE A 79 -7.32 -1.06 14.70
N LYS A 80 -6.28 -1.32 15.50
CA LYS A 80 -6.45 -1.44 16.95
C LYS A 80 -6.83 -0.12 17.63
N ASN A 81 -6.37 1.01 17.10
CA ASN A 81 -6.54 2.32 17.76
C ASN A 81 -7.62 3.19 17.14
N TYR A 82 -8.06 2.89 15.91
CA TYR A 82 -8.92 3.77 15.11
C TYR A 82 -10.01 3.03 14.32
N ALA A 83 -10.21 1.72 14.54
CA ALA A 83 -11.37 0.98 13.98
C ALA A 83 -12.58 1.01 14.92
#